data_AF-N1V7K9-F1
#
_entry.id   AF-N1V7K9-F1
#
_cell.length_a   1.000
_cell.length_b   1.000
_cell.length_c   1.000
_cell.angle_alpha   90.00
_cell.angle_beta   90.00
_cell.angle_gamma   90.00
#
_symmetry.space_group_name_H-M   'P 1'
#
loop_
_entity.id
_entity.type
_entity.pdbx_description
1 polymer ?
#
loop_
_entity_poly.entity_id
_entity_poly.type
_entity_poly.pdbx_seq_one_letter_code
_entity_poly.pdbx_strand_id
1 'polypeptide(L)'
;DELYRFLRPGVKENDAVALVNKFLYENGSEEVEAVNAISGERCSPHPHVFSNRFIRPGDTAYFDIIHSYMGYRTCYYRTLNVGSATMAQRDAYKQAREFMDLAMAEVRPGASSADIVKHFPAAKDFGFETEEQAFGLQYCHGIGLGLWERPLMSRYHSFDHPIELQEGMVFAMETYWPTPDGSAAARIEEELVVTKDGCQLLTRFPADQLYVAGTRYYTGVDLQPAAAAPAPALAEVTV
;
A
#
# COMPACT_ATOMS: atom_id res chain seq x y z
N ASP A 1 0.27 -6.94 -9.54
CA ASP A 1 0.24 -8.40 -9.82
C ASP A 1 1.53 -9.13 -9.54
N GLU A 2 2.64 -8.78 -10.21
CA GLU A 2 3.92 -9.50 -10.05
C GLU A 2 4.41 -9.56 -8.60
N LEU A 3 4.37 -8.44 -7.88
CA LEU A 3 4.67 -8.40 -6.46
C LEU A 3 3.77 -9.34 -5.64
N TYR A 4 2.45 -9.29 -5.87
CA TYR A 4 1.49 -10.17 -5.17
C TYR A 4 1.81 -11.66 -5.38
N ARG A 5 2.18 -12.07 -6.60
CA ARG A 5 2.57 -13.45 -6.91
C ARG A 5 3.93 -13.84 -6.31
N PHE A 6 4.84 -12.88 -6.21
CA PHE A 6 6.17 -13.08 -5.66
C PHE A 6 6.14 -13.31 -4.14
N LEU A 7 5.25 -12.61 -3.44
CA LEU A 7 5.16 -12.65 -1.98
C LEU A 7 4.82 -14.05 -1.47
N ARG A 8 5.63 -14.51 -0.52
CA ARG A 8 5.49 -15.77 0.21
C ARG A 8 6.35 -15.71 1.47
N PRO A 9 6.06 -16.54 2.49
CA PRO A 9 6.93 -16.63 3.66
C PRO A 9 8.39 -16.88 3.27
N GLY A 10 9.32 -16.17 3.93
CA GLY A 10 10.77 -16.27 3.69
C GLY A 10 11.32 -15.34 2.59
N VAL A 11 10.47 -14.56 1.91
CA VAL A 11 10.93 -13.41 1.11
C VAL A 11 11.34 -12.27 2.03
N LYS A 12 12.40 -11.54 1.69
CA LYS A 12 12.76 -10.30 2.41
C LYS A 12 12.05 -9.09 1.81
N GLU A 13 11.83 -8.06 2.63
CA GLU A 13 11.33 -6.77 2.11
C GLU A 13 12.27 -6.24 1.01
N ASN A 14 13.59 -6.32 1.18
CA ASN A 14 14.58 -5.98 0.15
C ASN A 14 14.36 -6.71 -1.19
N ASP A 15 14.01 -8.00 -1.16
CA ASP A 15 13.82 -8.78 -2.40
C ASP A 15 12.57 -8.31 -3.15
N ALA A 16 11.51 -7.93 -2.42
CA ALA A 16 10.31 -7.33 -2.99
C ALA A 16 10.60 -5.96 -3.61
N VAL A 17 11.38 -5.12 -2.91
CA VAL A 17 11.83 -3.81 -3.42
C VAL A 17 12.66 -3.98 -4.70
N ALA A 18 13.60 -4.92 -4.72
CA ALA A 18 14.42 -5.21 -5.90
C ALA A 18 13.56 -5.68 -7.09
N LEU A 19 12.57 -6.55 -6.84
CA LEU A 19 11.64 -7.00 -7.87
C LEU A 19 10.85 -5.84 -8.47
N VAL A 20 10.25 -4.98 -7.64
CA VAL A 20 9.43 -3.86 -8.12
C VAL A 20 10.28 -2.88 -8.91
N ASN A 21 11.46 -2.51 -8.42
CA ASN A 21 12.39 -1.62 -9.15
C ASN A 21 12.73 -2.19 -10.53
N LYS A 22 13.12 -3.46 -10.58
CA LYS A 22 13.42 -4.13 -11.85
C LYS A 22 12.22 -4.08 -12.80
N PHE A 23 11.04 -4.47 -12.31
CA PHE A 23 9.81 -4.48 -13.10
C PHE A 23 9.48 -3.10 -13.66
N LEU A 24 9.55 -2.04 -12.84
CA LEU A 24 9.22 -0.68 -13.26
C LEU A 24 10.17 -0.17 -14.35
N TYR A 25 11.49 -0.34 -14.18
CA TYR A 25 12.46 0.06 -15.20
C TYR A 25 12.33 -0.75 -16.49
N GLU A 26 12.07 -2.06 -16.41
CA GLU A 26 11.81 -2.89 -17.60
C GLU A 26 10.51 -2.50 -18.34
N ASN A 27 9.58 -1.82 -17.67
CA ASN A 27 8.32 -1.36 -18.24
C ASN A 27 8.29 0.16 -18.52
N GLY A 28 9.46 0.79 -18.60
CA GLY A 28 9.57 2.16 -19.10
C GLY A 28 9.38 3.26 -18.05
N SER A 29 9.47 2.94 -16.76
CA SER A 29 9.58 3.97 -15.73
C SER A 29 10.87 4.77 -15.90
N GLU A 30 10.78 6.08 -15.79
CA GLU A 30 11.92 7.00 -15.98
C GLU A 30 12.72 7.18 -14.68
N GLU A 31 12.02 7.16 -13.55
CA GLU A 31 12.57 7.25 -12.20
C GLU A 31 11.69 6.44 -11.25
N VAL A 32 12.32 5.74 -10.30
CA VAL A 32 11.64 5.12 -9.16
C VAL A 32 12.11 5.83 -7.91
N GLU A 33 11.35 6.80 -7.43
CA GLU A 33 11.72 7.61 -6.26
C GLU A 33 11.77 6.77 -4.98
N ALA A 34 10.80 5.87 -4.80
CA ALA A 34 10.77 4.96 -3.67
C ALA A 34 9.94 3.71 -3.94
N VAL A 35 10.38 2.60 -3.37
CA VAL A 35 9.52 1.44 -3.13
C VAL A 35 9.64 1.11 -1.65
N ASN A 36 8.65 1.49 -0.84
CA ASN A 36 8.63 1.10 0.55
C ASN A 36 8.01 -0.29 0.68
N ALA A 37 8.63 -1.13 1.50
CA ALA A 37 8.12 -2.46 1.84
C ALA A 37 8.26 -2.67 3.35
N ILE A 38 7.14 -2.70 4.05
CA ILE A 38 7.09 -2.84 5.51
C ILE A 38 6.23 -4.04 5.84
N SER A 39 6.71 -4.91 6.72
CA SER A 39 6.03 -6.15 7.09
C SER A 39 5.99 -6.45 8.58
N GLY A 40 4.93 -7.15 9.00
CA GLY A 40 4.68 -7.63 10.35
C GLY A 40 4.47 -6.51 11.36
N GLU A 41 5.08 -6.65 12.53
CA GLU A 41 5.01 -5.70 13.63
C GLU A 41 5.47 -4.28 13.25
N ARG A 42 6.30 -4.16 12.20
CA ARG A 42 6.76 -2.86 11.69
C ARG A 42 5.66 -2.08 10.98
N CYS A 43 4.52 -2.71 10.70
CA CYS A 43 3.37 -2.02 10.14
C CYS A 43 2.75 -1.00 11.13
N SER A 44 3.03 -1.14 12.44
CA SER A 44 2.52 -0.25 13.49
C SER A 44 3.54 -0.14 14.65
N PRO A 45 4.33 0.94 14.77
CA PRO A 45 4.30 2.18 13.98
C PRO A 45 5.04 2.05 12.64
N HIS A 46 4.57 2.80 11.63
CA HIS A 46 5.09 2.81 10.25
C HIS A 46 6.42 3.55 10.10
N PRO A 47 7.55 2.87 9.79
CA PRO A 47 8.87 3.49 9.69
C PRO A 47 9.18 4.10 8.32
N HIS A 48 8.29 4.02 7.33
CA HIS A 48 8.51 4.49 5.94
C HIS A 48 9.84 4.04 5.30
N VAL A 49 10.37 2.87 5.69
CA VAL A 49 11.61 2.32 5.12
C VAL A 49 11.60 0.79 5.18
N PHE A 50 12.08 0.15 4.12
CA PHE A 50 12.25 -1.30 4.09
C PHE A 50 13.51 -1.77 4.82
N SER A 51 13.63 -3.07 5.07
CA SER A 51 14.76 -3.66 5.78
C SER A 51 15.08 -5.08 5.27
N ASN A 52 16.18 -5.66 5.76
CA ASN A 52 16.52 -7.07 5.47
C ASN A 52 15.63 -8.08 6.25
N ARG A 53 14.46 -7.66 6.75
CA ARG A 53 13.50 -8.49 7.49
C ARG A 53 12.86 -9.52 6.55
N PHE A 54 12.79 -10.76 7.03
CA PHE A 54 12.03 -11.82 6.38
C PHE A 54 10.54 -11.68 6.70
N ILE A 55 9.71 -11.77 5.66
CA ILE A 55 8.26 -11.83 5.77
C ILE A 55 7.86 -13.22 6.29
N ARG A 56 7.11 -13.26 7.40
CA ARG A 56 6.66 -14.48 8.08
C ARG A 56 5.23 -14.86 7.65
N PRO A 57 4.81 -16.11 7.87
CA PRO A 57 3.41 -16.47 7.73
C PRO A 57 2.53 -15.61 8.67
N GLY A 58 1.45 -15.06 8.12
CA GLY A 58 0.50 -14.20 8.85
C GLY A 58 0.90 -12.72 8.90
N ASP A 59 2.08 -12.34 8.42
CA ASP A 59 2.47 -10.94 8.37
C ASP A 59 1.57 -10.16 7.41
N THR A 60 1.08 -9.02 7.91
CA THR A 60 0.67 -7.92 7.04
C THR A 60 1.91 -7.32 6.40
N ALA A 61 1.83 -6.97 5.12
CA ALA A 61 2.87 -6.27 4.41
C ALA A 61 2.24 -5.22 3.51
N TYR A 62 2.54 -3.95 3.73
CA TYR A 62 2.11 -2.89 2.82
C TYR A 62 3.29 -2.32 2.03
N PHE A 63 2.98 -1.95 0.79
CA PHE A 63 3.92 -1.48 -0.20
C PHE A 63 3.49 -0.12 -0.73
N ASP A 64 4.41 0.83 -0.67
CA ASP A 64 4.28 2.15 -1.27
C ASP A 64 5.13 2.16 -2.54
N ILE A 65 4.51 2.42 -3.70
CA ILE A 65 5.23 2.38 -4.98
C ILE A 65 5.14 3.76 -5.60
N ILE A 66 6.31 4.40 -5.68
CA ILE A 66 6.47 5.76 -6.16
C ILE A 66 7.41 5.73 -7.35
N HIS A 67 6.88 6.06 -8.52
CA HIS A 67 7.63 6.07 -9.75
C HIS A 67 7.10 7.12 -10.72
N SER A 68 7.81 7.32 -11.81
CA SER A 68 7.43 8.27 -12.85
C SER A 68 7.35 7.65 -14.25
N TYR A 69 6.53 8.28 -15.07
CA TYR A 69 6.37 8.03 -16.50
C TYR A 69 6.00 9.33 -17.24
N MET A 70 6.76 9.68 -18.29
CA MET A 70 6.60 10.92 -19.05
C MET A 70 6.67 12.18 -18.16
N GLY A 71 7.49 12.14 -17.11
CA GLY A 71 7.64 13.20 -16.11
C GLY A 71 6.53 13.29 -15.05
N TYR A 72 5.46 12.51 -15.18
CA TYR A 72 4.38 12.43 -14.19
C TYR A 72 4.64 11.34 -13.16
N ARG A 73 4.23 11.58 -11.92
CA ARG A 73 4.45 10.68 -10.77
C ARG A 73 3.20 9.92 -10.36
N THR A 74 3.42 8.79 -9.70
CA THR A 74 2.41 7.97 -9.03
C THR A 74 2.78 7.80 -7.55
N CYS A 75 1.80 7.58 -6.69
CA CYS A 75 1.95 7.26 -5.28
C CYS A 75 0.76 6.40 -4.87
N TYR A 76 1.03 5.12 -4.59
CA TYR A 76 -0.01 4.24 -4.09
C TYR A 76 0.50 3.18 -3.11
N TYR A 77 -0.11 3.15 -1.94
CA TYR A 77 -0.10 2.05 -0.98
C TYR A 77 -1.00 0.87 -1.38
N ARG A 78 -0.48 -0.34 -1.20
CA ARG A 78 -1.28 -1.57 -1.10
C ARG A 78 -0.89 -2.37 0.12
N THR A 79 -1.88 -2.65 0.98
CA THR A 79 -1.76 -3.63 2.07
C THR A 79 -2.13 -5.02 1.58
N LEU A 80 -1.24 -5.97 1.84
CA LEU A 80 -1.42 -7.40 1.59
C LEU A 80 -1.15 -8.16 2.89
N ASN A 81 -1.63 -9.39 2.97
CA ASN A 81 -1.22 -10.36 3.98
C ASN A 81 -0.48 -11.52 3.34
N VAL A 82 0.43 -12.18 4.05
CA VAL A 82 1.23 -13.28 3.48
C VAL A 82 0.93 -14.61 4.18
N GLY A 83 0.45 -15.59 3.43
CA GLY A 83 0.08 -16.94 3.87
C GLY A 83 -1.29 -17.02 4.54
N SER A 84 -1.61 -16.11 5.47
CA SER A 84 -2.89 -16.06 6.18
C SER A 84 -3.21 -14.65 6.67
N ALA A 85 -4.47 -14.40 7.06
CA ALA A 85 -4.89 -13.17 7.71
C ALA A 85 -5.81 -13.46 8.90
N THR A 86 -5.56 -12.79 10.02
CA THR A 86 -6.41 -12.82 11.22
C THR A 86 -7.67 -11.97 11.00
N MET A 87 -8.68 -12.14 11.87
CA MET A 87 -9.86 -11.29 11.82
C MET A 87 -9.51 -9.83 12.12
N ALA A 88 -8.64 -9.58 13.10
CA ALA A 88 -8.19 -8.23 13.44
C ALA A 88 -7.55 -7.49 12.25
N GLN A 89 -6.75 -8.18 11.43
CA GLN A 89 -6.15 -7.62 10.21
C GLN A 89 -7.22 -7.31 9.14
N ARG A 90 -8.21 -8.19 8.97
CA ARG A 90 -9.32 -8.00 8.02
C ARG A 90 -10.22 -6.84 8.44
N ASP A 91 -10.56 -6.77 9.72
CA ASP A 91 -11.39 -5.70 10.28
C ASP A 91 -10.68 -4.35 10.16
N ALA A 92 -9.37 -4.31 10.44
CA ALA A 92 -8.60 -3.08 10.29
C ALA A 92 -8.54 -2.60 8.84
N TYR A 93 -8.33 -3.51 7.88
CA TYR A 93 -8.38 -3.19 6.46
C TYR A 93 -9.76 -2.69 6.03
N LYS A 94 -10.83 -3.37 6.47
CA LYS A 94 -12.20 -2.99 6.16
C LYS A 94 -12.50 -1.58 6.68
N GLN A 95 -12.09 -1.26 7.90
CA GLN A 95 -12.27 0.06 8.49
C GLN A 95 -11.51 1.14 7.71
N ALA A 96 -10.24 0.90 7.38
CA ALA A 96 -9.46 1.80 6.54
C ALA A 96 -10.14 2.03 5.18
N ARG A 97 -10.65 0.97 4.55
CA ARG A 97 -11.34 1.07 3.27
C ARG A 97 -12.63 1.88 3.36
N GLU A 98 -13.42 1.67 4.41
CA GLU A 98 -14.67 2.41 4.65
C GLU A 98 -14.42 3.92 4.78
N PHE A 99 -13.38 4.34 5.48
CA PHE A 99 -13.00 5.76 5.55
C PHE A 99 -12.69 6.35 4.18
N MET A 100 -11.92 5.64 3.36
CA MET A 100 -11.63 6.10 1.99
C MET A 100 -12.89 6.14 1.13
N ASP A 101 -13.77 5.15 1.21
CA ASP A 101 -15.00 5.10 0.39
C ASP A 101 -15.94 6.27 0.73
N LEU A 102 -16.10 6.58 2.02
CA LEU A 102 -16.86 7.74 2.47
C LEU A 102 -16.23 9.06 2.01
N ALA A 103 -14.90 9.17 2.10
CA ALA A 103 -14.16 10.34 1.64
C ALA A 103 -14.25 10.53 0.10
N MET A 104 -14.10 9.46 -0.68
CA MET A 104 -14.22 9.48 -2.15
C MET A 104 -15.64 9.83 -2.61
N ALA A 105 -16.67 9.45 -1.87
CA ALA A 105 -18.06 9.78 -2.19
C ALA A 105 -18.36 11.30 -2.14
N GLU A 106 -17.53 12.07 -1.44
CA GLU A 106 -17.63 13.54 -1.38
C GLU A 106 -16.85 14.23 -2.49
N VAL A 107 -15.97 13.52 -3.20
CA VAL A 107 -15.11 14.11 -4.23
C VAL A 107 -15.94 14.48 -5.45
N ARG A 108 -16.13 15.79 -5.65
CA ARG A 108 -16.74 16.40 -6.83
C ARG A 108 -16.33 17.87 -6.92
N PRO A 109 -16.45 18.52 -8.09
CA PRO A 109 -16.24 19.95 -8.21
C PRO A 109 -17.11 20.74 -7.21
N GLY A 110 -16.53 21.73 -6.54
CA GLY A 110 -17.20 22.55 -5.54
C GLY A 110 -17.22 21.96 -4.12
N ALA A 111 -16.85 20.68 -3.93
CA ALA A 111 -16.63 20.15 -2.59
C ALA A 111 -15.38 20.80 -1.96
N SER A 112 -15.41 21.05 -0.65
CA SER A 112 -14.23 21.57 0.05
C SER A 112 -13.37 20.42 0.58
N SER A 113 -12.05 20.60 0.69
CA SER A 113 -11.17 19.59 1.30
C SER A 113 -11.60 19.18 2.72
N ALA A 114 -12.28 20.06 3.45
CA ALA A 114 -12.92 19.76 4.74
C ALA A 114 -14.05 18.71 4.62
N ASP A 115 -14.80 18.72 3.52
CA ASP A 115 -15.86 17.74 3.25
C ASP A 115 -15.30 16.33 3.05
N ILE A 116 -14.08 16.20 2.53
CA ILE A 116 -13.38 14.93 2.38
C ILE A 116 -12.80 14.49 3.73
N VAL A 117 -11.97 15.31 4.36
CA VAL A 117 -11.20 14.88 5.55
C VAL A 117 -12.06 14.72 6.81
N LYS A 118 -13.32 15.18 6.82
CA LYS A 118 -14.26 14.87 7.92
C LYS A 118 -14.51 13.37 8.07
N HIS A 119 -14.34 12.59 7.00
CA HIS A 119 -14.51 11.14 6.98
C HIS A 119 -13.25 10.37 7.40
N PHE A 120 -12.12 11.06 7.53
CA PHE A 120 -10.89 10.47 8.05
C PHE A 120 -10.95 10.33 9.58
N PRO A 121 -10.34 9.28 10.16
CA PRO A 121 -10.28 9.08 11.61
C PRO A 121 -9.66 10.29 12.32
N ALA A 122 -10.12 10.64 13.50
CA ALA A 122 -9.55 11.74 14.27
C ALA A 122 -8.26 11.31 14.99
N ALA A 123 -7.41 12.27 15.34
CA ALA A 123 -6.20 12.03 16.12
C ALA A 123 -6.44 11.17 17.37
N LYS A 124 -7.53 11.46 18.10
CA LYS A 124 -7.95 10.70 19.29
C LYS A 124 -8.26 9.23 19.02
N ASP A 125 -8.69 8.89 17.81
CA ASP A 125 -9.02 7.51 17.43
C ASP A 125 -7.74 6.67 17.27
N PHE A 126 -6.61 7.33 17.02
CA PHE A 126 -5.27 6.75 17.06
C PHE A 126 -4.58 6.86 18.43
N GLY A 127 -5.19 7.54 19.39
CA GLY A 127 -4.60 7.83 20.70
C GLY A 127 -3.64 9.03 20.73
N PHE A 128 -3.68 9.92 19.73
CA PHE A 128 -2.95 11.19 19.73
C PHE A 128 -3.78 12.34 20.31
N GLU A 129 -3.10 13.38 20.79
CA GLU A 129 -3.73 14.57 21.38
C GLU A 129 -4.14 15.60 20.32
N THR A 130 -3.38 15.69 19.22
CA THR A 130 -3.59 16.71 18.18
C THR A 130 -3.60 16.10 16.77
N GLU A 131 -4.32 16.75 15.85
CA GLU A 131 -4.35 16.37 14.43
C GLU A 131 -2.96 16.49 13.77
N GLU A 132 -2.08 17.36 14.29
CA GLU A 132 -0.69 17.48 13.84
C GLU A 132 0.11 16.20 14.09
N GLN A 133 -0.06 15.59 15.27
CA GLN A 133 0.62 14.33 15.62
C GLN A 133 0.16 13.16 14.75
N ALA A 134 -1.10 13.18 14.28
CA ALA A 134 -1.67 12.16 13.41
C ALA A 134 -1.48 12.44 11.90
N PHE A 135 -0.88 13.59 11.52
CA PHE A 135 -0.83 14.04 10.13
C PHE A 135 -0.24 13.00 9.16
N GLY A 136 0.89 12.39 9.50
CA GLY A 136 1.57 11.43 8.61
C GLY A 136 0.86 10.07 8.44
N LEU A 137 -0.22 9.83 9.18
CA LEU A 137 -1.02 8.60 9.08
C LEU A 137 -2.09 8.70 8.00
N GLN A 138 -2.49 9.91 7.62
CA GLN A 138 -3.58 10.13 6.68
C GLN A 138 -3.53 11.54 6.09
N TYR A 139 -3.60 11.61 4.78
CA TYR A 139 -3.81 12.87 4.07
C TYR A 139 -4.09 12.54 2.62
N CYS A 140 -4.48 13.58 1.87
CA CYS A 140 -4.41 13.55 0.43
C CYS A 140 -3.35 14.57 -0.01
N HIS A 141 -2.69 14.30 -1.12
CA HIS A 141 -1.80 15.25 -1.76
C HIS A 141 -1.98 15.23 -3.27
N GLY A 142 -1.87 16.40 -3.89
CA GLY A 142 -1.84 16.50 -5.35
C GLY A 142 -0.66 15.71 -5.89
N ILE A 143 -0.86 15.14 -7.08
CA ILE A 143 0.19 14.40 -7.78
C ILE A 143 0.17 14.75 -9.26
N GLY A 144 1.37 14.89 -9.82
CA GLY A 144 1.56 15.37 -11.18
C GLY A 144 3.03 15.38 -11.55
N LEU A 145 3.59 16.57 -11.81
CA LEU A 145 5.03 16.75 -12.04
C LEU A 145 5.84 16.84 -10.74
N GLY A 146 5.17 16.82 -9.59
CA GLY A 146 5.75 16.66 -8.27
C GLY A 146 5.08 15.51 -7.54
N LEU A 147 5.79 14.92 -6.58
CA LEU A 147 5.25 13.83 -5.77
C LEU A 147 4.20 14.36 -4.78
N TRP A 148 4.51 15.48 -4.13
CA TRP A 148 3.62 16.18 -3.22
C TRP A 148 3.32 17.57 -3.76
N GLU A 149 2.17 17.70 -4.41
CA GLU A 149 1.65 18.95 -4.96
C GLU A 149 0.35 19.36 -4.26
N ARG A 150 -0.21 20.50 -4.67
CA ARG A 150 -1.54 20.91 -4.22
C ARG A 150 -2.60 20.10 -5.00
N PRO A 151 -3.74 19.75 -4.38
CA PRO A 151 -4.14 20.12 -3.01
C PRO A 151 -3.52 19.21 -1.93
N LEU A 152 -3.07 19.79 -0.82
CA LEU A 152 -2.81 19.05 0.42
C LEU A 152 -4.09 19.05 1.26
N MET A 153 -4.59 17.87 1.61
CA MET A 153 -5.83 17.72 2.37
C MET A 153 -5.60 16.83 3.58
N SER A 154 -5.63 17.41 4.77
CA SER A 154 -5.59 16.67 6.03
C SER A 154 -6.56 17.26 7.02
N ARG A 155 -6.91 16.52 8.08
CA ARG A 155 -7.69 17.05 9.20
C ARG A 155 -6.99 18.21 9.91
N TYR A 156 -5.66 18.16 9.99
CA TYR A 156 -4.84 19.22 10.57
C TYR A 156 -4.96 20.55 9.80
N HIS A 157 -5.07 20.50 8.47
CA HIS A 157 -5.03 21.71 7.63
C HIS A 157 -6.40 22.15 7.10
N SER A 158 -7.23 21.21 6.64
CA SER A 158 -8.39 21.52 5.80
C SER A 158 -9.57 22.12 6.56
N PHE A 159 -9.67 21.90 7.88
CA PHE A 159 -10.75 22.51 8.68
C PHE A 159 -10.54 24.01 8.86
N ASP A 160 -9.28 24.47 8.93
CA ASP A 160 -8.94 25.90 9.06
C ASP A 160 -8.70 26.56 7.70
N HIS A 161 -8.22 25.78 6.72
CA HIS A 161 -7.82 26.25 5.39
C HIS A 161 -8.37 25.34 4.28
N PRO A 162 -9.70 25.29 4.09
CA PRO A 162 -10.29 24.44 3.07
C PRO A 162 -9.92 24.92 1.66
N ILE A 163 -9.72 23.95 0.76
CA ILE A 163 -9.53 24.17 -0.68
C ILE A 163 -10.75 23.62 -1.40
N GLU A 164 -11.32 24.40 -2.32
CA GLU A 164 -12.38 23.91 -3.20
C GLU A 164 -11.78 23.01 -4.29
N LEU A 165 -12.35 21.82 -4.45
CA LEU A 165 -11.97 20.87 -5.49
C LEU A 165 -12.52 21.32 -6.84
N GLN A 166 -11.70 21.19 -7.88
CA GLN A 166 -12.04 21.53 -9.26
C GLN A 166 -11.90 20.30 -10.15
N GLU A 167 -12.71 20.23 -11.21
CA GLU A 167 -12.57 19.20 -12.24
C GLU A 167 -11.15 19.17 -12.81
N GLY A 168 -10.59 17.98 -13.00
CA GLY A 168 -9.23 17.77 -13.49
C GLY A 168 -8.14 17.78 -12.42
N MET A 169 -8.45 18.10 -11.16
CA MET A 169 -7.50 17.88 -10.06
C MET A 169 -7.20 16.39 -9.90
N VAL A 170 -5.92 16.06 -9.73
CA VAL A 170 -5.45 14.69 -9.50
C VAL A 170 -4.75 14.66 -8.15
N PHE A 171 -5.10 13.70 -7.31
CA PHE A 171 -4.48 13.54 -6.00
C PHE A 171 -4.48 12.08 -5.56
N ALA A 172 -3.51 11.74 -4.74
CA ALA A 172 -3.51 10.51 -3.96
C ALA A 172 -4.29 10.74 -2.66
N MET A 173 -5.13 9.78 -2.28
CA MET A 173 -5.90 9.77 -1.05
C MET A 173 -5.46 8.57 -0.23
N GLU A 174 -4.80 8.80 0.92
CA GLU A 174 -4.29 7.73 1.76
C GLU A 174 -4.79 7.76 3.20
N THR A 175 -4.98 6.57 3.76
CA THR A 175 -5.38 6.39 5.16
C THR A 175 -4.67 5.20 5.80
N TYR A 176 -4.69 5.18 7.13
CA TYR A 176 -4.07 4.19 7.99
C TYR A 176 -5.04 3.79 9.09
N TRP A 177 -5.11 2.50 9.41
CA TRP A 177 -5.87 2.03 10.57
C TRP A 177 -5.18 0.83 11.25
N PRO A 178 -4.84 0.94 12.55
CA PRO A 178 -4.16 -0.13 13.27
C PRO A 178 -5.10 -1.28 13.62
N THR A 179 -4.54 -2.48 13.81
CA THR A 179 -5.28 -3.57 14.42
C THR A 179 -5.50 -3.29 15.92
N PRO A 180 -6.64 -3.70 16.51
CA PRO A 180 -6.90 -3.47 17.94
C PRO A 180 -5.89 -4.12 18.89
N ASP A 181 -5.23 -5.20 18.45
CA ASP A 181 -4.21 -5.92 19.21
C ASP A 181 -2.79 -5.36 19.00
N GLY A 182 -2.63 -4.31 18.18
CA GLY A 182 -1.35 -3.69 17.86
C GLY A 182 -0.40 -4.56 17.01
N SER A 183 -0.87 -5.71 16.51
CA SER A 183 -0.04 -6.63 15.73
C SER A 183 0.34 -6.10 14.34
N ALA A 184 -0.49 -5.25 13.75
CA ALA A 184 -0.30 -4.70 12.41
C ALA A 184 -1.13 -3.42 12.19
N ALA A 185 -1.16 -2.95 10.95
CA ALA A 185 -2.08 -1.92 10.48
C ALA A 185 -2.35 -2.08 8.99
N ALA A 186 -3.51 -1.59 8.54
CA ALA A 186 -3.77 -1.38 7.13
C ALA A 186 -3.36 0.04 6.74
N ARG A 187 -2.65 0.16 5.61
CA ARG A 187 -2.43 1.42 4.91
C ARG A 187 -2.87 1.26 3.45
N ILE A 188 -3.78 2.11 3.03
CA ILE A 188 -4.38 2.04 1.69
C ILE A 188 -4.33 3.44 1.11
N GLU A 189 -3.99 3.51 -0.17
CA GLU A 189 -3.97 4.76 -0.93
C GLU A 189 -4.52 4.51 -2.31
N GLU A 190 -5.25 5.49 -2.81
CA GLU A 190 -5.83 5.47 -4.14
C GLU A 190 -5.52 6.78 -4.84
N GLU A 191 -5.10 6.70 -6.10
CA GLU A 191 -4.97 7.88 -6.95
C GLU A 191 -6.27 8.09 -7.71
N LEU A 192 -6.75 9.32 -7.72
CA LEU A 192 -8.00 9.65 -8.37
C LEU A 192 -7.92 11.00 -9.08
N VAL A 193 -8.77 11.15 -10.09
CA VAL A 193 -9.00 12.41 -10.79
C VAL A 193 -10.43 12.89 -10.52
N VAL A 194 -10.58 14.17 -10.22
CA VAL A 194 -11.89 14.82 -10.10
C VAL A 194 -12.50 14.95 -11.49
N THR A 195 -13.71 14.44 -11.65
CA THR A 195 -14.51 14.51 -12.89
C THR A 195 -15.65 15.51 -12.70
N LYS A 196 -16.42 15.82 -13.76
CA LYS A 196 -17.53 16.79 -13.70
C LYS A 196 -18.55 16.58 -12.56
N ASP A 197 -18.77 15.33 -12.13
CA ASP A 197 -19.84 14.93 -11.20
C ASP A 197 -19.38 13.98 -10.08
N GLY A 198 -18.07 13.74 -9.97
CA GLY A 198 -17.51 12.80 -9.00
C GLY A 198 -15.99 12.68 -9.10
N CYS A 199 -15.48 11.47 -8.84
CA CYS A 199 -14.09 11.11 -9.14
C CYS A 199 -14.00 9.81 -9.94
N GLN A 200 -12.86 9.63 -10.60
CA GLN A 200 -12.46 8.38 -11.24
C GLN A 200 -11.19 7.87 -10.58
N LEU A 201 -11.19 6.60 -10.21
CA LEU A 201 -10.01 5.88 -9.74
C LEU A 201 -9.02 5.63 -10.89
N LEU A 202 -7.75 5.99 -10.68
CA LEU A 202 -6.65 5.77 -11.62
C LEU A 202 -5.87 4.50 -11.27
N THR A 203 -5.72 4.22 -9.98
CA THR A 203 -5.12 3.00 -9.44
C THR A 203 -5.94 1.76 -9.81
N ARG A 204 -5.28 0.74 -10.36
CA ARG A 204 -5.97 -0.41 -10.97
C ARG A 204 -5.87 -1.72 -10.18
N PHE A 205 -4.86 -1.88 -9.34
CA PHE A 205 -4.75 -3.08 -8.51
C PHE A 205 -5.85 -3.04 -7.44
N PRO A 206 -6.65 -4.10 -7.27
CA PRO A 206 -7.80 -4.07 -6.39
C PRO A 206 -7.40 -3.81 -4.93
N ALA A 207 -8.27 -3.09 -4.24
CA ALA A 207 -8.14 -2.76 -2.81
C ALA A 207 -9.51 -2.76 -2.11
N ASP A 208 -10.47 -3.51 -2.66
CA ASP A 208 -11.82 -3.70 -2.11
C ASP A 208 -11.84 -4.57 -0.85
N GLN A 209 -10.80 -5.38 -0.65
CA GLN A 209 -10.63 -6.28 0.48
C GLN A 209 -9.15 -6.56 0.76
N LEU A 210 -8.87 -7.12 1.94
CA LEU A 210 -7.53 -7.59 2.28
C LEU A 210 -7.19 -8.86 1.49
N TYR A 211 -6.31 -8.70 0.49
CA TYR A 211 -5.77 -9.80 -0.30
C TYR A 211 -4.67 -10.55 0.46
N VAL A 212 -4.70 -11.88 0.38
CA VAL A 212 -3.68 -12.76 0.97
C VAL A 212 -2.83 -13.35 -0.15
N ALA A 213 -1.54 -13.04 -0.14
CA ALA A 213 -0.52 -13.54 -1.05
C ALA A 213 0.15 -14.81 -0.49
N GLY A 214 0.87 -15.55 -1.34
CA GLY A 214 1.69 -16.69 -0.89
C GLY A 214 0.91 -17.87 -0.31
N THR A 215 -0.42 -17.91 -0.52
CA THR A 215 -1.28 -19.03 -0.13
C THR A 215 -0.92 -20.24 -0.99
N ARG A 216 -0.18 -21.19 -0.41
CA ARG A 216 0.10 -22.48 -1.03
C ARG A 216 -0.58 -23.56 -0.21
N TYR A 217 -1.65 -24.13 -0.76
CA TYR A 217 -2.27 -25.31 -0.19
C TYR A 217 -1.43 -26.51 -0.58
N TYR A 218 -0.78 -27.14 0.40
CA TYR A 218 -0.18 -28.45 0.21
C TYR A 218 -1.24 -29.49 0.57
N THR A 219 -1.62 -30.30 -0.40
CA THR A 219 -2.35 -31.54 -0.18
C THR A 219 -1.36 -32.66 0.15
N GLY A 220 -1.84 -33.80 0.68
CA GLY A 220 -1.00 -34.97 0.91
C GLY A 220 -0.30 -35.49 -0.36
N VAL A 221 -0.78 -35.10 -1.55
CA VAL A 221 -0.17 -35.42 -2.84
C VAL A 221 1.06 -34.55 -3.12
N ASP A 222 1.10 -33.32 -2.60
CA ASP A 222 2.22 -32.39 -2.77
C ASP A 222 3.41 -32.71 -1.84
N LEU A 223 3.21 -33.62 -0.88
CA LEU A 223 4.24 -34.08 0.06
C LEU A 223 4.94 -35.36 -0.41
N GLN A 224 4.77 -35.77 -1.67
CA GLN A 224 5.54 -36.90 -2.19
C GLN A 224 7.03 -36.58 -2.11
N PRO A 225 7.87 -37.50 -1.58
CA PRO A 225 9.30 -37.27 -1.55
C PRO A 225 9.76 -37.02 -2.98
N ALA A 226 10.48 -35.91 -3.18
CA ALA A 226 11.04 -35.56 -4.47
C ALA A 226 11.72 -36.82 -5.04
N ALA A 227 11.31 -37.25 -6.23
CA ALA A 227 12.00 -38.32 -6.94
C ALA A 227 13.49 -37.93 -6.94
N ALA A 228 14.33 -38.77 -6.33
CA ALA A 228 15.74 -38.47 -6.14
C ALA A 228 16.30 -38.02 -7.50
N ALA A 229 16.77 -36.78 -7.57
CA ALA A 229 17.47 -36.31 -8.76
C ALA A 229 18.60 -37.31 -9.02
N PRO A 230 18.78 -37.82 -10.25
CA PRO A 230 19.85 -38.76 -10.54
C PRO A 230 21.17 -38.12 -10.12
N ALA A 231 21.97 -38.85 -9.35
CA ALA A 231 23.27 -38.39 -8.91
C ALA A 231 24.09 -37.96 -10.14
N PRO A 232 24.81 -36.82 -10.08
CA PRO A 232 25.66 -36.42 -11.20
C PRO A 232 26.67 -37.53 -11.49
N ALA A 233 26.73 -37.96 -12.74
CA ALA A 233 27.74 -38.91 -13.18
C ALA A 233 29.12 -38.29 -12.90
N LEU A 234 29.92 -38.95 -12.06
CA LEU A 234 31.32 -38.61 -11.89
C LEU A 234 32.00 -38.83 -13.24
N ALA A 235 32.40 -37.74 -13.90
CA ALA A 235 33.28 -37.84 -15.04
C ALA A 235 34.62 -38.41 -14.55
N GLU A 236 34.94 -39.62 -14.98
CA GLU A 236 36.28 -40.18 -14.84
C GLU A 236 37.25 -39.28 -15.60
N VAL A 237 38.02 -38.49 -14.85
CA VAL A 237 39.21 -37.83 -15.38
C VAL A 237 40.27 -38.92 -15.55
N THR A 238 40.44 -39.38 -16.78
CA THR A 238 41.62 -40.18 -17.16
C THR A 238 42.79 -39.22 -17.39
N VAL A 239 43.89 -39.50 -16.68
CA VAL A 239 45.18 -38.79 -16.73
C VAL A 239 45.89 -39.06 -18.05
#